data_AF-A0A356ZA57-F1
#
_entry.id   AF-A0A356ZA57-F1
#
_cell.length_a   1.000
_cell.length_b   1.000
_cell.length_c   1.000
_cell.angle_alpha   90.00
_cell.angle_beta   90.00
_cell.angle_gamma   90.00
#
_symmetry.space_group_name_H-M   'P 1'
#
loop_
_entity.id
_entity.type
_entity.pdbx_description
1 polymer ?
#
loop_
_entity_poly.entity_id
_entity_poly.type
_entity_poly.pdbx_seq_one_letter_code
_entity_poly.pdbx_strand_id
1 'polypeptide(L)'
;LVVHELFLTETAQYADVVLPAASFAESDGTFTNTERRVQRVRKAIEPIPGQADWQTICQMFNKMGYPVNYSSPKEIWDEMAS
;
A
#
# COMPACT_ATOMS: atom_id res chain seq x y z
N LEU A 1 6.63 6.56 -16.38
CA LEU A 1 5.95 5.46 -15.69
C LEU A 1 6.51 5.32 -14.28
N VAL A 2 5.64 5.38 -13.27
CA VAL A 2 6.00 5.07 -11.87
C VAL A 2 5.29 3.76 -11.51
N VAL A 3 6.02 2.81 -10.94
CA VAL A 3 5.46 1.54 -10.46
C VAL A 3 5.68 1.39 -8.95
N HIS A 4 4.75 0.73 -8.29
CA HIS A 4 4.86 0.35 -6.89
C HIS A 4 4.85 -1.18 -6.80
N GLU A 5 6.00 -1.77 -6.50
CA GLU A 5 6.25 -3.19 -6.77
C GLU A 5 7.05 -3.86 -5.65
N LEU A 6 6.72 -5.12 -5.41
CA LEU A 6 7.43 -5.98 -4.45
C LEU A 6 8.68 -6.61 -5.08
N PHE A 7 8.61 -6.91 -6.38
CA PHE A 7 9.69 -7.53 -7.14
C PHE A 7 9.90 -6.80 -8.46
N LEU A 8 11.08 -6.95 -9.07
CA LEU A 8 11.35 -6.40 -10.39
C LEU A 8 10.62 -7.23 -11.45
N THR A 9 9.38 -6.84 -11.76
CA THR A 9 8.54 -7.45 -12.79
C THR A 9 8.88 -6.93 -14.19
N GLU A 10 8.35 -7.57 -15.23
CA GLU A 10 8.51 -7.11 -16.61
C GLU A 10 8.01 -5.67 -16.79
N THR A 11 6.88 -5.31 -16.16
CA THR A 11 6.38 -3.93 -16.16
C THR A 11 7.32 -2.97 -15.46
N ALA A 12 7.96 -3.39 -14.36
CA ALA A 12 8.91 -2.56 -13.64
C ALA A 12 10.18 -2.26 -14.45
N GLN A 13 10.54 -3.08 -15.44
CA GLN A 13 11.68 -2.82 -16.34
C GLN A 13 11.44 -1.62 -17.27
N TYR A 14 10.18 -1.26 -17.53
CA TYR A 14 9.82 -0.09 -18.32
C TYR A 14 9.58 1.17 -17.46
N ALA A 15 9.75 1.09 -16.15
CA ALA A 15 9.45 2.19 -15.24
C ALA A 15 10.62 3.19 -15.15
N ASP A 16 10.29 4.49 -15.11
CA ASP A 16 11.26 5.54 -14.81
C ASP A 16 11.59 5.56 -13.31
N VAL A 17 10.62 5.18 -12.47
CA VAL A 17 10.74 5.12 -11.01
C VAL A 17 10.04 3.87 -10.48
N VAL A 18 10.73 3.14 -9.60
CA VAL A 18 10.19 1.99 -8.86
C VAL A 18 10.12 2.37 -7.37
N LEU A 19 8.91 2.35 -6.81
CA LEU A 19 8.67 2.53 -5.38
C LEU A 19 8.55 1.15 -4.71
N PRO A 20 9.36 0.85 -3.68
CA PRO A 20 9.35 -0.48 -3.05
C PRO A 20 8.02 -0.71 -2.32
N ALA A 21 7.37 -1.85 -2.58
CA ALA A 21 6.13 -2.28 -1.94
C ALA A 21 6.38 -3.33 -0.85
N ALA A 22 5.50 -3.34 0.15
CA ALA A 22 5.48 -4.30 1.23
C ALA A 22 4.73 -5.58 0.80
N SER A 23 5.16 -6.72 1.33
CA SER A 23 4.46 -7.99 1.06
C SER A 23 3.15 -8.09 1.86
N PHE A 24 2.27 -9.03 1.48
CA PHE A 24 1.04 -9.29 2.25
C PHE A 24 1.31 -9.67 3.72
N ALA A 25 2.48 -10.24 4.02
CA ALA A 25 2.89 -10.61 5.37
C ALA A 25 3.34 -9.40 6.21
N GLU A 26 3.67 -8.29 5.54
CA GLU A 26 4.10 -7.02 6.15
C GLU A 26 2.95 -6.02 6.31
N SER A 27 1.83 -6.27 5.63
CA SER A 27 0.71 -5.34 5.55
C SER A 27 -0.34 -5.57 6.64
N ASP A 28 -0.87 -4.47 7.17
CA ASP A 28 -2.03 -4.47 8.07
C ASP A 28 -3.23 -3.84 7.35
N GLY A 29 -4.24 -4.64 7.02
CA GLY A 29 -5.39 -4.17 6.25
C GLY A 29 -6.41 -5.26 5.95
N THR A 30 -7.02 -5.20 4.77
CA THR A 30 -8.07 -6.11 4.32
C THR A 30 -7.86 -6.55 2.88
N PHE A 31 -8.14 -7.82 2.57
CA PHE A 31 -8.28 -8.30 1.20
C PHE A 31 -9.70 -8.79 0.94
N THR A 32 -10.19 -8.58 -0.27
CA THR A 32 -11.45 -9.15 -0.73
C THR A 32 -11.14 -10.33 -1.66
N ASN A 33 -11.62 -11.52 -1.31
CA ASN A 33 -11.39 -12.72 -2.11
C ASN A 33 -12.43 -12.85 -3.26
N THR A 34 -12.31 -13.91 -4.06
CA THR A 34 -13.16 -14.14 -5.24
C THR A 34 -14.65 -14.36 -4.91
N GLU A 35 -14.97 -14.88 -3.72
CA GLU A 35 -16.37 -14.99 -3.23
C GLU A 35 -16.91 -13.67 -2.64
N ARG A 36 -16.17 -12.56 -2.81
CA ARG A 36 -16.47 -11.22 -2.27
C ARG A 36 -16.43 -11.13 -0.74
N ARG A 37 -15.75 -12.06 -0.07
CA ARG A 37 -15.53 -12.00 1.37
C ARG A 37 -14.37 -11.07 1.68
N VAL A 38 -14.62 -10.08 2.53
CA VAL A 38 -13.58 -9.24 3.12
C VAL A 38 -12.88 -10.01 4.25
N GLN A 39 -11.57 -10.11 4.19
CA GLN A 39 -10.72 -10.80 5.15
C GLN A 39 -9.73 -9.82 5.76
N ARG A 40 -9.63 -9.82 7.09
CA ARG A 40 -8.66 -8.99 7.83
C ARG A 40 -7.28 -9.64 7.77
N VAL A 41 -6.28 -8.91 7.30
CA VAL A 41 -4.87 -9.31 7.29
C VAL A 41 -4.10 -8.50 8.30
N ARG A 42 -3.45 -9.18 9.24
CA ARG A 42 -2.59 -8.55 10.24
C ARG A 42 -1.15 -8.70 9.84
N LYS A 43 -0.37 -7.65 10.07
CA LYS A 43 1.08 -7.65 9.92
C LYS A 43 1.70 -8.80 10.72
N ALA A 44 2.44 -9.66 10.05
CA ALA A 44 3.18 -10.78 10.65
C ALA A 44 4.65 -10.41 10.92
N ILE A 45 5.25 -9.58 10.06
CA ILE A 45 6.62 -9.06 10.18
C ILE A 45 6.67 -7.57 9.87
N GLU A 46 7.70 -6.86 10.31
CA GLU A 46 7.87 -5.45 9.95
C GLU A 46 8.14 -5.26 8.44
N PRO A 47 7.63 -4.18 7.81
CA PRO A 47 7.85 -3.95 6.38
C PRO A 47 9.32 -3.82 6.05
N ILE A 48 9.81 -4.66 5.13
CA ILE A 48 11.20 -4.62 4.66
C ILE A 48 11.52 -3.30 3.96
N PRO A 49 10.59 -2.70 3.16
CA PRO A 49 10.78 -1.35 2.62
C PRO A 49 10.85 -0.22 3.66
N GLY A 50 10.63 -0.53 4.94
CA GLY A 50 10.63 0.43 6.05
C GLY A 50 9.27 1.07 6.35
N GLN A 51 8.32 1.00 5.42
CA GLN A 51 6.97 1.54 5.59
C GLN A 51 5.94 0.69 4.82
N ALA A 52 4.69 0.78 5.23
CA ALA A 52 3.57 0.11 4.56
C ALA A 52 3.16 0.86 3.28
N ASP A 53 2.53 0.14 2.34
CA ASP A 53 2.15 0.68 1.02
C ASP A 53 1.31 1.96 1.11
N TRP A 54 0.33 1.98 2.01
CA TRP A 54 -0.53 3.16 2.20
C TRP A 54 0.26 4.39 2.65
N GLN A 55 1.34 4.22 3.41
CA GLN A 55 2.21 5.32 3.84
C GLN A 55 3.00 5.88 2.66
N THR A 56 3.55 5.00 1.81
CA THR A 56 4.23 5.40 0.56
C THR A 56 3.30 6.21 -0.34
N ILE A 57 2.05 5.75 -0.51
CA ILE A 57 1.05 6.44 -1.32
C ILE A 57 0.66 7.79 -0.69
N CYS A 58 0.44 7.86 0.62
CA CYS A 58 0.15 9.11 1.31
C CYS A 58 1.29 10.12 1.19
N GLN A 59 2.54 9.69 1.33
CA GLN A 59 3.71 10.55 1.12
C GLN A 59 3.79 11.08 -0.32
N MET A 60 3.49 10.22 -1.30
CA MET A 60 3.42 10.63 -2.70
C MET A 60 2.36 11.72 -2.91
N PHE A 61 1.14 11.52 -2.41
CA PHE A 61 0.07 12.52 -2.51
C PHE A 61 0.45 13.84 -1.83
N ASN A 62 1.01 13.79 -0.63
CA ASN A 62 1.47 14.99 0.07
C ASN A 62 2.53 15.75 -0.75
N LYS A 63 3.47 15.05 -1.41
CA LYS A 63 4.46 15.69 -2.30
C LYS A 63 3.85 16.28 -3.56
N MET A 64 2.70 15.76 -4.02
CA MET A 64 1.94 16.28 -5.16
C MET A 64 1.04 17.46 -4.79
N GLY A 65 1.02 17.89 -3.52
CA GLY A 65 0.17 18.99 -3.04
C GLY A 65 -1.23 18.58 -2.61
N TYR A 66 -1.49 17.27 -2.49
CA TYR A 66 -2.74 16.75 -1.93
C TYR A 66 -2.51 16.36 -0.47
N PRO A 67 -3.02 17.15 0.50
CA PRO A 67 -2.79 16.87 1.91
C PRO A 67 -3.60 15.64 2.34
N VAL A 68 -2.89 14.57 2.70
CA VAL A 68 -3.49 13.30 3.18
C VAL A 68 -2.77 12.87 4.44
N ASN A 69 -3.51 12.76 5.55
CA ASN A 69 -2.96 12.48 6.87
C ASN A 69 -3.77 11.38 7.55
N TYR A 70 -3.59 10.14 7.10
CA TYR A 70 -4.06 8.97 7.84
C TYR A 70 -3.01 8.54 8.85
N SER A 71 -3.46 8.24 10.07
CA SER A 71 -2.61 7.72 11.15
C SER A 71 -2.60 6.19 11.19
N SER A 72 -3.60 5.54 10.58
CA SER A 72 -3.74 4.08 10.57
C SER A 72 -4.54 3.55 9.38
N PRO A 73 -4.36 2.26 9.01
CA PRO A 73 -5.21 1.61 8.00
C PRO A 73 -6.70 1.64 8.33
N LYS A 74 -7.06 1.76 9.62
CA LYS A 74 -8.46 1.86 10.03
C LYS A 74 -9.12 3.14 9.53
N GLU A 75 -8.42 4.28 9.58
CA GLU A 75 -8.99 5.54 9.11
C GLU A 75 -9.27 5.51 7.60
N ILE A 76 -8.39 4.86 6.83
CA ILE A 76 -8.59 4.63 5.40
C ILE A 76 -9.82 3.74 5.17
N TRP A 77 -9.98 2.69 5.98
CA TRP A 77 -11.16 1.83 5.90
C TRP A 77 -12.45 2.58 6.25
N ASP A 78 -12.42 3.41 7.30
CA ASP A 78 -13.58 4.20 7.74
C ASP A 78 -13.97 5.23 6.65
N GLU A 79 -13.01 5.83 5.94
CA GLU A 79 -13.26 6.66 4.76
C GLU A 79 -13.88 5.85 3.61
N MET A 80 -13.32 4.69 3.29
CA MET A 80 -13.86 3.82 2.22
C MET A 80 -15.30 3.37 2.48
N ALA A 81 -15.72 3.30 3.74
CA ALA A 81 -17.06 2.90 4.16
C ALA A 81 -18.05 4.08 4.32
N SER A 82 -17.58 5.33 4.13
CA SER A 82 -18.38 6.55 4.34
C SER A 82 -19.33 6.90 3.19
#